data_AF-A0A2R6JU30-F1
#
_entry.id   AF-A0A2R6JU30-F1
#
_cell.length_a   1.000
_cell.length_b   1.000
_cell.length_c   1.000
_cell.angle_alpha   90.00
_cell.angle_beta   90.00
_cell.angle_gamma   90.00
#
_symmetry.space_group_name_H-M   'P 1'
#
loop_
_entity.id
_entity.type
_entity.pdbx_description
1 polymer ?
#
loop_
_entity_poly.entity_id
_entity_poly.type
_entity_poly.pdbx_seq_one_letter_code
_entity_poly.pdbx_strand_id
1 'polypeptide(L)'
;MGPIAAVADHVEYVADRAGIDHVGLGSDFDGATVPDEVGDVTGLPAVLAALEHRGFDDEDLAKVARENWRRVLSEAWAAPR
;
A
#
# COMPACT_ATOMS: atom_id res chain seq x y z
N MET A 1 16.46 2.62 -11.51
CA MET A 1 15.17 2.78 -10.82
C MET A 1 15.46 3.21 -9.39
N GLY A 2 14.78 4.24 -8.88
CA GLY A 2 14.95 4.69 -7.50
C GLY A 2 14.23 3.78 -6.50
N PRO A 3 14.62 3.78 -5.22
CA PRO A 3 13.97 3.03 -4.14
C PRO A 3 12.44 3.09 -4.13
N ILE A 4 11.84 4.27 -4.33
CA ILE A 4 10.37 4.41 -4.34
C ILE A 4 9.69 3.70 -5.52
N ALA A 5 10.37 3.62 -6.67
CA ALA A 5 9.86 2.88 -7.82
C ALA A 5 9.87 1.37 -7.55
N ALA A 6 10.82 0.87 -6.75
CA ALA A 6 10.84 -0.54 -6.35
C ALA A 6 9.65 -0.86 -5.41
N VAL A 7 9.24 0.07 -4.54
CA VAL A 7 8.01 -0.09 -3.75
C VAL A 7 6.80 -0.26 -4.67
N ALA A 8 6.68 0.57 -5.71
CA ALA A 8 5.61 0.46 -6.70
C ALA A 8 5.64 -0.89 -7.45
N ASP A 9 6.82 -1.37 -7.85
CA ASP A 9 6.97 -2.70 -8.47
C ASP A 9 6.46 -3.82 -7.56
N HIS A 10 6.75 -3.75 -6.26
CA HIS A 10 6.29 -4.74 -5.30
C HIS A 10 4.76 -4.72 -5.15
N VAL A 11 4.16 -3.54 -5.12
CA VAL A 11 2.70 -3.39 -5.06
C VAL A 11 2.05 -4.00 -6.31
N GLU A 12 2.52 -3.63 -7.51
CA GLU A 12 2.05 -4.16 -8.79
C GLU A 12 2.20 -5.69 -8.84
N TYR A 13 3.37 -6.20 -8.47
CA TYR A 13 3.64 -7.65 -8.45
C TYR A 13 2.68 -8.44 -7.56
N VAL A 14 2.33 -7.90 -6.39
CA VAL A 14 1.38 -8.54 -5.45
C VAL A 14 -0.05 -8.39 -5.98
N ALA A 15 -0.43 -7.22 -6.48
CA ALA A 15 -1.74 -6.98 -7.09
C ALA A 15 -2.02 -7.95 -8.26
N ASP A 16 -1.03 -8.20 -9.12
CA ASP A 16 -1.13 -9.14 -10.24
C ASP A 16 -1.40 -10.59 -9.80
N ARG A 17 -1.01 -10.97 -8.59
CA ARG A 17 -1.05 -12.36 -8.10
C ARG A 17 -2.17 -12.62 -7.12
N ALA A 18 -2.39 -11.67 -6.22
CA ALA A 18 -3.38 -11.78 -5.16
C ALA A 18 -4.66 -11.00 -5.51
N GLY A 19 -4.63 -10.12 -6.51
CA GLY A 19 -5.70 -9.16 -6.80
C GLY A 19 -5.60 -7.91 -5.93
N ILE A 20 -6.05 -6.78 -6.47
CA ILE A 20 -5.93 -5.47 -5.81
C ILE A 20 -6.64 -5.41 -4.44
N ASP A 21 -7.70 -6.19 -4.23
CA ASP A 21 -8.45 -6.26 -2.97
C ASP A 21 -7.66 -6.93 -1.80
N HIS A 22 -6.44 -7.39 -2.07
CA HIS A 22 -5.57 -8.09 -1.11
C HIS A 22 -4.24 -7.39 -0.87
N VAL A 23 -4.08 -6.14 -1.31
CA VAL A 23 -2.85 -5.34 -1.13
C VAL A 23 -3.08 -4.24 -0.10
N GLY A 24 -2.12 -4.00 0.78
CA GLY A 24 -2.15 -2.91 1.74
C GLY A 24 -0.76 -2.39 2.06
N LEU A 25 -0.66 -1.14 2.52
CA LEU A 25 0.60 -0.58 2.99
C LEU A 25 0.90 -1.00 4.43
N GLY A 26 2.16 -1.30 4.70
CA GLY A 26 2.70 -1.53 6.04
C GLY A 26 4.14 -1.03 6.07
N SER A 27 4.34 0.20 6.54
CA SER A 27 5.61 0.93 6.39
C SER A 27 6.75 0.39 7.25
N ASP A 28 6.43 -0.26 8.37
CA ASP A 28 7.39 -0.61 9.42
C ASP A 28 8.21 0.60 9.89
N PHE A 29 7.58 1.78 9.94
CA PHE A 29 8.18 2.98 10.53
C PHE A 29 8.62 2.69 11.97
N ASP A 30 9.77 3.23 12.36
CA ASP A 30 10.46 2.97 13.62
C ASP A 30 10.91 1.49 13.82
N GLY A 31 10.68 0.61 12.84
CA GLY A 31 11.04 -0.82 12.87
C GLY A 31 12.08 -1.23 11.80
N ALA A 32 12.18 -0.49 10.69
CA ALA A 32 13.10 -0.77 9.59
C ALA A 32 13.73 0.51 8.99
N THR A 33 14.81 0.31 8.21
CA THR A 33 15.30 1.36 7.30
C THR A 33 14.37 1.44 6.09
N VAL A 34 13.82 2.62 5.84
CA VAL A 34 12.95 2.90 4.69
C VAL A 34 13.72 3.70 3.63
N PRO A 35 13.24 3.75 2.37
CA PRO A 35 13.78 4.65 1.36
C PRO A 35 13.90 6.10 1.83
N ASP A 36 15.01 6.78 1.51
CA ASP A 36 15.24 8.18 1.88
C ASP A 36 14.13 9.11 1.32
N GLU A 37 13.60 8.81 0.14
CA GLU A 37 12.50 9.57 -0.47
C GLU A 37 11.17 9.44 0.28
N VAL A 38 11.00 8.36 1.06
CA VAL A 38 9.85 8.18 1.95
C VAL A 38 10.16 8.82 3.30
N GLY A 39 11.34 8.59 3.87
CA GLY A 39 11.79 9.18 5.12
C GLY A 39 10.93 8.75 6.32
N ASP A 40 9.84 9.47 6.56
CA ASP A 40 8.88 9.21 7.63
C ASP A 40 7.42 9.23 7.11
N VAL A 41 6.45 9.30 8.01
CA VAL A 41 5.02 9.32 7.65
C VAL A 41 4.66 10.43 6.66
N THR A 42 5.40 11.53 6.63
CA THR A 42 5.17 12.65 5.71
C THR A 42 5.48 12.31 4.24
N GLY A 43 6.25 11.26 3.96
CA GLY A 43 6.57 10.81 2.60
C GLY A 43 5.62 9.79 1.99
N LEU A 44 4.61 9.31 2.74
CA LEU A 44 3.58 8.40 2.19
C LEU A 44 2.88 8.92 0.91
N PRO A 45 2.60 10.24 0.74
CA PRO A 45 2.06 10.75 -0.51
C PRO A 45 2.94 10.47 -1.74
N ALA A 46 4.27 10.40 -1.58
CA ALA A 46 5.17 10.07 -2.69
C ALA A 46 5.01 8.62 -3.14
N VAL A 47 4.71 7.69 -2.20
CA VAL A 47 4.41 6.28 -2.53
C VAL A 47 3.13 6.20 -3.35
N LEU A 48 2.08 6.91 -2.93
CA LEU A 48 0.81 6.95 -3.66
C LEU A 48 0.98 7.56 -5.06
N ALA A 49 1.74 8.65 -5.18
CA ALA A 49 2.04 9.26 -6.48
C ALA A 49 2.84 8.31 -7.40
N ALA A 50 3.72 7.47 -6.85
CA ALA A 50 4.43 6.47 -7.62
C ALA A 50 3.49 5.37 -8.16
N LEU A 51 2.47 4.99 -7.39
CA LEU A 51 1.43 4.05 -7.83
C LEU A 51 0.48 4.69 -8.86
N GLU A 52 0.07 5.94 -8.66
CA GLU A 52 -0.73 6.71 -9.62
C GLU A 52 -0.02 6.78 -10.98
N HIS A 53 1.29 7.02 -10.99
CA HIS A 53 2.10 7.03 -12.22
C HIS A 53 2.16 5.66 -12.93
N ARG A 54 1.81 4.57 -12.25
CA ARG A 54 1.67 3.21 -12.81
C ARG A 54 0.26 2.90 -13.29
N GLY A 55 -0.67 3.84 -13.17
CA GLY A 55 -2.06 3.68 -13.64
C GLY A 55 -3.03 3.12 -12.61
N PHE A 56 -2.64 3.08 -11.33
CA PHE A 56 -3.58 2.83 -10.24
C PHE A 56 -4.53 4.01 -10.14
N ASP A 57 -5.84 3.75 -10.24
CA ASP A 57 -6.85 4.80 -10.14
C ASP A 57 -7.19 5.14 -8.68
N ASP A 58 -8.07 6.13 -8.49
CA ASP A 58 -8.48 6.58 -7.15
C ASP A 58 -9.08 5.45 -6.29
N GLU A 59 -9.76 4.47 -6.91
CA GLU A 59 -10.35 3.33 -6.20
C GLU A 59 -9.25 2.37 -5.75
N ASP A 60 -8.31 2.04 -6.63
CA ASP A 60 -7.16 1.19 -6.32
C ASP A 60 -6.27 1.81 -5.23
N LEU A 61 -6.01 3.11 -5.31
CA LEU A 61 -5.25 3.85 -4.30
C LEU A 61 -5.97 3.84 -2.95
N ALA A 62 -7.30 4.00 -2.94
CA ALA A 62 -8.08 3.92 -1.72
C ALA A 62 -8.05 2.52 -1.08
N LYS A 63 -8.12 1.45 -1.91
CA LYS A 63 -7.96 0.06 -1.49
C LYS A 63 -6.63 -0.20 -0.80
N VAL A 64 -5.53 0.16 -1.48
CA VAL A 64 -4.16 -0.01 -0.97
C VAL A 64 -3.91 0.81 0.29
N ALA A 65 -4.41 2.05 0.34
CA ALA A 65 -4.19 2.94 1.47
C ALA A 65 -5.00 2.58 2.72
N ARG A 66 -6.24 2.09 2.57
CA ARG A 66 -7.12 1.84 3.74
C ARG A 66 -8.22 0.81 3.56
N GLU A 67 -8.83 0.66 2.38
CA GLU A 67 -10.13 -0.03 2.29
C GLU A 67 -9.97 -1.53 2.46
N ASN A 68 -8.87 -2.10 1.97
CA ASN A 68 -8.54 -3.51 2.18
C ASN A 68 -8.29 -3.81 3.66
N TRP A 69 -7.53 -2.95 4.34
CA TRP A 69 -7.33 -3.08 5.78
C TRP A 69 -8.65 -2.98 6.55
N ARG A 70 -9.49 -2.00 6.23
CA ARG A 70 -10.81 -1.84 6.87
C ARG A 70 -11.68 -3.08 6.69
N ARG A 71 -11.76 -3.62 5.46
CA ARG A 71 -12.50 -4.84 5.15
C ARG A 71 -12.03 -6.00 6.02
N VAL A 72 -10.72 -6.27 6.03
CA VAL A 72 -10.12 -7.38 6.80
C VAL A 72 -10.39 -7.23 8.30
N LEU A 73 -10.19 -6.03 8.85
CA LEU A 73 -10.42 -5.79 10.28
C LEU A 73 -11.91 -5.90 10.64
N SER A 74 -12.81 -5.39 9.78
CA SER A 74 -14.26 -5.52 9.98
C SER A 74 -14.74 -6.98 9.94
N GLU A 75 -14.22 -7.79 9.02
CA GLU A 75 -14.54 -9.22 8.94
C GLU A 75 -13.99 -9.99 10.15
N ALA A 76 -12.74 -9.71 10.55
CA ALA A 76 -12.08 -10.39 11.66
C ALA A 76 -12.68 -10.07 13.03
N TRP A 77 -13.20 -8.85 13.20
CA TRP A 77 -13.80 -8.39 14.47
C TRP A 77 -15.32 -8.50 14.50
N ALA A 78 -15.96 -8.97 13.43
CA ALA A 78 -17.37 -9.31 13.46
C ALA A 78 -17.62 -10.35 14.55
N ALA A 79 -18.71 -10.18 15.31
CA ALA A 79 -19.11 -11.17 16.32
C ALA A 79 -19.22 -12.56 15.65
N PRO A 80 -18.83 -13.64 16.35
CA PRO A 80 -18.94 -14.99 15.79
C PRO A 80 -20.36 -15.23 15.25
N ARG A 81 -20.45 -15.75 14.03
CA ARG A 81 -21.73 -16.23 13.48
C ARG A 81 -22.24 -17.42 14.29
#